data_AF-A0A0L0F4M9-F1
#
_entry.id   AF-A0A0L0F4M9-F1
#
_cell.length_a   1.000
_cell.length_b   1.000
_cell.length_c   1.000
_cell.angle_alpha   90.00
_cell.angle_beta   90.00
_cell.angle_gamma   90.00
#
_symmetry.space_group_name_H-M   'P 1'
#
loop_
_entity.id
_entity.type
_entity.pdbx_description
1 polymer ?
#
loop_
_entity_poly.entity_id
_entity_poly.type
_entity_poly.pdbx_seq_one_letter_code
_entity_poly.pdbx_strand_id
1 'polypeptide(L)' 'RPPLWVVLDQVTDPMNMGAVLRSAYFLGASGVVTCRRNSCPITPTVSRASAGAAERMIVHDAKKIPEFLQ' A
#
# COMPACT_ATOMS: atom_id res chain seq x y z
N ARG A 1 11.01 -6.97 17.11
CA ARG A 1 9.52 -6.94 16.95
C ARG A 1 9.20 -7.74 15.70
N PRO A 2 8.11 -8.53 15.68
CA PRO A 2 7.71 -9.22 14.45
C PRO A 2 7.40 -8.18 13.36
N PRO A 3 7.65 -8.50 12.07
CA PRO A 3 7.33 -7.60 10.98
C PRO A 3 5.82 -7.38 10.89
N LEU A 4 5.40 -6.13 10.67
CA LEU A 4 3.99 -5.77 10.47
C LEU A 4 3.79 -5.39 9.00
N TRP A 5 2.93 -6.14 8.31
CA TRP A 5 2.56 -5.86 6.93
C TRP A 5 1.10 -5.42 6.85
N VAL A 6 0.82 -4.47 5.96
CA VAL A 6 -0.54 -3.99 5.69
C VAL A 6 -0.98 -4.46 4.32
N VAL A 7 -2.11 -5.14 4.24
CA VAL A 7 -2.66 -5.63 2.97
C VAL A 7 -3.85 -4.76 2.56
N LEU A 8 -3.79 -4.21 1.35
CA LEU A 8 -4.84 -3.40 0.74
C LEU A 8 -5.44 -4.19 -0.41
N ASP A 9 -6.66 -4.69 -0.20
CA ASP A 9 -7.43 -5.36 -1.22
C ASP A 9 -8.58 -4.46 -1.68
N GLN A 10 -8.62 -4.19 -2.98
CA GLN A 10 -9.68 -3.41 -3.63
C GLN A 10 -9.82 -1.95 -3.13
N VAL A 11 -8.72 -1.34 -2.70
CA VAL A 11 -8.69 0.11 -2.43
C VAL A 11 -8.58 0.85 -3.76
N THR A 12 -9.69 1.36 -4.27
CA THR A 12 -9.79 1.97 -5.60
C THR A 12 -9.57 3.48 -5.63
N ASP A 13 -9.89 4.17 -4.53
CA ASP A 13 -9.72 5.61 -4.42
C ASP A 13 -8.25 6.00 -4.16
N PRO A 14 -7.63 6.85 -4.99
CA PRO A 14 -6.22 7.22 -4.86
C PRO A 14 -5.93 8.03 -3.58
N MET A 15 -6.90 8.78 -3.05
CA MET A 15 -6.72 9.55 -1.82
C MET A 15 -6.63 8.61 -0.61
N ASN A 16 -7.51 7.61 -0.54
CA ASN A 16 -7.48 6.56 0.47
C ASN A 16 -6.20 5.73 0.39
N MET A 17 -5.79 5.33 -0.83
CA MET A 17 -4.53 4.61 -1.02
C MET A 17 -3.35 5.41 -0.46
N GLY A 18 -3.22 6.69 -0.83
CA GLY A 18 -2.15 7.55 -0.31
C GLY A 18 -2.22 7.76 1.20
N ALA A 19 -3.42 7.97 1.77
CA ALA A 19 -3.61 8.16 3.21
C ALA A 19 -3.16 6.93 4.02
N VAL A 20 -3.45 5.72 3.51
CA VAL A 20 -3.02 4.48 4.16
C VAL A 20 -1.51 4.28 4.04
N LEU A 21 -0.90 4.52 2.88
CA LEU A 21 0.57 4.46 2.72
C LEU A 21 1.27 5.41 3.69
N ARG A 22 0.77 6.65 3.81
CA ARG A 22 1.30 7.64 4.76
C ARG A 22 1.24 7.15 6.20
N SER A 23 0.10 6.59 6.59
CA SER A 23 -0.13 6.08 7.95
C SER A 23 0.74 4.86 8.25
N ALA A 24 0.81 3.91 7.31
CA ALA A 24 1.61 2.70 7.44
C ALA A 24 3.10 3.01 7.60
N TYR A 25 3.62 3.95 6.80
CA TYR A 25 5.00 4.42 6.92
C TYR A 25 5.25 5.09 8.28
N PHE A 26 4.39 6.03 8.68
CA PHE A 26 4.55 6.75 9.96
C PHE A 26 4.50 5.82 11.18
N LEU A 27 3.64 4.80 11.15
CA LEU A 27 3.50 3.82 12.22
C LEU A 27 4.60 2.74 12.23
N GLY A 28 5.50 2.75 11.24
CA GLY A 28 6.61 1.80 11.15
C GLY A 28 6.22 0.41 10.66
N ALA A 29 5.21 0.31 9.78
CA ALA A 29 4.95 -0.93 9.06
C ALA A 29 6.17 -1.34 8.21
N SER A 30 6.43 -2.64 8.12
CA SER A 30 7.50 -3.21 7.31
C SER A 30 7.25 -3.04 5.81
N GLY A 31 5.99 -2.94 5.41
CA GLY A 31 5.60 -2.65 4.03
C GLY A 31 4.09 -2.78 3.83
N VAL A 32 3.67 -2.47 2.60
CA VAL A 32 2.29 -2.58 2.14
C VAL A 32 2.23 -3.54 0.96
N VAL A 33 1.17 -4.35 0.92
CA VAL A 33 0.84 -5.22 -0.20
C VAL A 33 -0.46 -4.73 -0.79
N THR A 34 -0.51 -4.53 -2.10
CA THR A 34 -1.72 -4.10 -2.83
C THR A 34 -2.07 -5.13 -3.91
N CYS A 35 -3.36 -5.24 -4.24
CA CYS A 35 -3.79 -6.13 -5.32
C CYS A 35 -3.66 -5.43 -6.68
N ARG A 36 -2.87 -6.03 -7.59
CA ARG A 36 -2.63 -5.47 -8.94
C ARG A 36 -3.91 -5.37 -9.76
N ARG A 37 -4.88 -6.25 -9.52
CA ARG A 37 -6.22 -6.20 -10.13
C ARG A 37 -7.16 -5.56 -9.12
N ASN A 38 -8.02 -4.66 -9.59
CA ASN A 38 -9.09 -4.04 -8.80
C ASN A 38 -8.66 -3.06 -7.68
N SER A 39 -7.38 -2.76 -7.50
CA SER A 39 -6.93 -1.65 -6.63
C SER A 39 -6.39 -0.49 -7.47
N CYS A 40 -6.34 0.67 -6.85
CA CYS A 40 -5.72 1.86 -7.41
C CYS A 40 -4.22 1.59 -7.62
N PRO A 41 -3.67 1.80 -8.83
CA PRO A 41 -2.22 1.78 -9.00
C PRO A 41 -1.60 2.98 -8.29
N ILE A 42 -0.28 2.93 -8.09
CA ILE A 42 0.47 4.11 -7.63
C ILE A 42 0.45 5.16 -8.74
N THR A 43 -0.37 6.20 -8.55
CA THR A 43 -0.53 7.34 -9.47
C THR A 43 0.09 8.61 -8.88
N PRO A 44 0.25 9.70 -9.66
CA PRO A 44 0.68 10.99 -9.12
C PRO A 44 -0.21 11.50 -7.97
N THR A 45 -1.51 11.19 -8.00
CA THR A 45 -2.45 11.53 -6.90
C THR A 45 -2.11 10.74 -5.63
N VAL A 46 -1.82 9.45 -5.75
CA VAL A 46 -1.39 8.59 -4.62
C VAL A 46 -0.07 9.11 -4.05
N SER A 47 0.91 9.42 -4.91
CA SER A 47 2.20 9.99 -4.50
C SER A 47 2.00 11.28 -3.68
N ARG A 48 1.20 12.22 -4.19
CA ARG A 48 0.84 13.46 -3.47
C ARG A 48 0.13 13.21 -2.15
N ALA A 49 -0.90 12.35 -2.14
CA ALA A 49 -1.67 12.04 -0.94
C ALA A 49 -0.84 11.31 0.13
N SER A 50 0.16 10.54 -0.27
CA SER A 50 1.06 9.81 0.62
C SER A 50 2.10 10.69 1.32
N ALA A 51 2.26 11.95 0.90
CA ALA A 51 3.27 12.88 1.42
C ALA A 51 4.71 12.32 1.36
N GLY A 52 5.05 11.62 0.27
CA GLY A 52 6.37 11.03 0.06
C GLY A 52 6.56 9.63 0.66
N ALA A 53 5.54 9.06 1.29
CA ALA A 53 5.63 7.72 1.87
C ALA A 53 5.69 6.62 0.79
N ALA A 54 4.99 6.80 -0.33
CA ALA A 54 4.94 5.82 -1.41
C ALA A 54 6.34 5.52 -2.01
N GLU A 55 7.25 6.49 -1.98
CA GLU A 55 8.62 6.39 -2.49
C GLU A 55 9.62 5.89 -1.43
N ARG A 56 9.22 5.87 -0.16
CA ARG A 56 10.09 5.56 0.99
C ARG A 56 9.81 4.20 1.61
N MET A 57 8.66 3.59 1.32
CA MET A 57 8.26 2.30 1.86
C MET A 57 8.18 1.21 0.80
N ILE A 58 8.31 -0.04 1.22
CA ILE A 58 8.11 -1.19 0.33
C ILE A 58 6.61 -1.31 0.02
N VAL A 59 6.26 -1.22 -1.26
CA VAL A 59 4.91 -1.49 -1.77
C VAL A 59 5.00 -2.65 -2.76
N HIS A 60 4.36 -3.76 -2.44
CA HIS A 60 4.33 -4.96 -3.27
C HIS A 60 2.98 -5.12 -3.99
N ASP A 61 3.03 -5.27 -5.31
CA ASP A 61 1.86 -5.63 -6.11
C ASP A 61 1.69 -7.16 -6.14
N ALA A 62 0.65 -7.67 -5.48
CA ALA A 62 0.26 -9.07 -5.55
C ALA A 62 -0.72 -9.32 -6.70
N LYS A 63 -0.57 -10.43 -7.43
CA LYS A 63 -1.54 -10.84 -8.47
C LYS A 63 -2.86 -11.30 -7.86
N LYS A 64 -2.79 -12.04 -6.74
CA LYS A 64 -3.92 -12.54 -5.96
C LYS A 64 -3.48 -12.54 -4.49
N ILE A 65 -4.24 -11.85 -3.65
CA ILE A 65 -3.94 -11.74 -2.21
C ILE A 65 -3.90 -13.11 -1.50
N PRO A 66 -4.86 -14.03 -1.72
CA PRO A 66 -4.82 -15.31 -1.02
C PRO A 66 -3.57 -16.14 -1.31
N GLU A 67 -3.08 -16.13 -2.55
CA GLU A 67 -1.87 -16.85 -2.95
C GLU A 67 -0.60 -16.19 -2.38
N PHE A 68 -0.62 -14.88 -2.12
CA PHE A 68 0.51 -14.17 -1.55
C PHE A 68 0.65 -14.40 -0.03
N LEU A 69 -0.45 -14.71 0.66
CA LEU A 69 -0.47 -14.86 2.13
C LEU A 69 -0.21 -16.29 2.62
N GLN A 70 -0.08 -17.26 1.70
CA GLN A 70 0.27 -18.65 2.00
C GLN A 70 1.79 -18.84 2.09
#